data_AF-A0A4P7NEC0-F1
#
_entry.id   AF-A0A4P7NEC0-F1
#
_cell.length_a   1.000
_cell.length_b   1.000
_cell.length_c   1.000
_cell.angle_alpha   90.00
_cell.angle_beta   90.00
_cell.angle_gamma   90.00
#
_symmetry.space_group_name_H-M   'P 1'
#
loop_
_entity.id
_entity.type
_entity.pdbx_description
1 polymer ?
#
loop_
_entity_poly.entity_id
_entity_poly.type
_entity_poly.pdbx_seq_one_letter_code
_entity_poly.pdbx_strand_id
1 'polypeptide(L)'
;CKLYVDRAYYAIKDNDKLRRTFFKTNSDEYITTIQEIYWDIERACDRSTDDEIVFSFADDECKPTWTAYTQGDKIFICPRFFRETAADQARTLIHELTHRESIRGTDDHAYGDVDSRMLDEARCRWNADNYAWDRGIPRAMAQTFIISFEQIKQQHHLASHLLSLMSCFGRQEIPLELLARLDTDENKDEIEELTLQKAMLVQIANKRNGLQTSSTQSWSISPTMPLQQ
;
A
#
# COMPACT_ATOMS: atom_id res chain seq x y z
N CYS A 1 1.73 3.62 3.28
CA CYS A 1 0.41 2.98 3.36
C CYS A 1 0.56 1.51 2.95
N LYS A 2 0.45 1.16 1.66
CA LYS A 2 0.56 -0.22 1.10
C LYS A 2 1.61 -1.11 1.77
N LEU A 3 2.89 -0.71 1.75
CA LEU A 3 3.98 -1.47 2.38
C LEU A 3 3.76 -1.81 3.87
N TYR A 4 3.16 -0.92 4.64
CA TYR A 4 2.94 -1.13 6.07
C TYR A 4 1.79 -2.12 6.30
N VAL A 5 0.74 -2.03 5.48
CA VAL A 5 -0.44 -2.88 5.56
C VAL A 5 -0.14 -4.29 5.10
N ASP A 6 0.57 -4.45 3.97
CA ASP A 6 1.00 -5.76 3.46
C ASP A 6 1.80 -6.54 4.53
N ARG A 7 2.67 -5.85 5.27
CA ARG A 7 3.40 -6.48 6.37
C ARG A 7 2.51 -6.85 7.54
N ALA A 8 1.54 -6.01 7.89
CA ALA A 8 0.57 -6.28 8.93
C ALA A 8 -0.30 -7.51 8.60
N TYR A 9 -0.68 -7.64 7.31
CA TYR A 9 -1.40 -8.80 6.78
C TYR A 9 -0.70 -10.13 7.03
N TYR A 10 0.63 -10.20 6.86
CA TYR A 10 1.38 -11.43 7.18
C TYR A 10 1.67 -11.55 8.67
N ALA A 11 2.01 -10.44 9.34
CA ALA A 11 2.39 -10.44 10.75
C ALA A 11 1.24 -10.88 11.67
N ILE A 12 -0.01 -10.53 11.33
CA ILE A 12 -1.16 -10.92 12.14
C ILE A 12 -1.27 -12.43 12.28
N LYS A 13 -0.84 -13.25 11.32
CA LYS A 13 -0.92 -14.72 11.43
C LYS A 13 0.23 -15.32 12.23
N ASP A 14 1.44 -14.78 12.12
CA ASP A 14 2.65 -15.40 12.68
C ASP A 14 3.13 -14.78 14.00
N ASN A 15 2.52 -13.66 14.43
CA ASN A 15 2.92 -12.93 15.62
C ASN A 15 1.83 -12.91 16.71
N ASP A 16 1.83 -13.94 17.57
CA ASP A 16 0.91 -14.07 18.70
C ASP A 16 0.93 -12.85 19.63
N LYS A 17 2.12 -12.28 19.87
CA LYS A 17 2.27 -11.14 20.77
C LYS A 17 1.52 -9.93 20.22
N LEU A 18 1.64 -9.67 18.93
CA LEU A 18 0.93 -8.60 18.24
C LEU A 18 -0.59 -8.82 18.34
N ARG A 19 -1.09 -10.00 17.96
CA ARG A 19 -2.52 -10.34 18.03
C ARG A 19 -3.09 -10.14 19.42
N ARG A 20 -2.44 -10.69 20.44
CA ARG A 20 -2.89 -10.59 21.84
C ARG A 20 -2.74 -9.17 22.39
N THR A 21 -1.81 -8.38 21.87
CA THR A 21 -1.57 -7.01 22.33
C THR A 21 -2.57 -6.03 21.73
N PHE A 22 -2.89 -6.13 20.45
CA PHE A 22 -3.74 -5.16 19.75
C PHE A 22 -5.14 -5.67 19.46
N PHE A 23 -5.35 -6.97 19.28
CA PHE A 23 -6.66 -7.51 18.88
C PHE A 23 -7.27 -8.46 19.91
N LYS A 24 -6.54 -8.74 20.99
CA LYS A 24 -6.94 -9.58 22.14
C LYS A 24 -7.41 -10.99 21.75
N THR A 25 -7.00 -11.47 20.58
CA THR A 25 -7.55 -12.69 19.98
C THR A 25 -6.50 -13.77 19.74
N ASN A 26 -6.94 -15.02 19.80
CA ASN A 26 -6.28 -16.19 19.21
C ASN A 26 -7.23 -16.97 18.29
N SER A 27 -8.40 -16.40 17.96
CA SER A 27 -9.39 -17.05 17.09
C SER A 27 -8.92 -16.98 15.64
N ASP A 28 -8.76 -18.13 14.99
CA ASP A 28 -8.39 -18.21 13.58
C ASP A 28 -9.38 -17.45 12.68
N GLU A 29 -10.67 -17.55 12.97
CA GLU A 29 -11.72 -16.80 12.26
C GLU A 29 -11.48 -15.30 12.34
N TYR A 30 -11.21 -14.78 13.55
CA TYR A 30 -10.97 -13.35 13.72
C TYR A 30 -9.65 -12.93 13.07
N ILE A 31 -8.62 -13.78 13.09
CA ILE A 31 -7.36 -13.53 12.38
C ILE A 31 -7.61 -13.39 10.88
N THR A 32 -8.41 -14.27 10.29
CA THR A 32 -8.81 -14.17 8.88
C THR A 32 -9.56 -12.88 8.59
N THR A 33 -10.50 -12.47 9.44
CA THR A 33 -11.18 -11.18 9.29
C THR A 33 -10.20 -9.99 9.32
N ILE A 34 -9.21 -10.02 10.22
CA ILE A 34 -8.20 -8.94 10.28
C ILE A 34 -7.35 -8.91 9.01
N GLN A 35 -7.01 -10.09 8.46
CA GLN A 35 -6.29 -10.18 7.18
C GLN A 35 -7.12 -9.62 6.02
N GLU A 36 -8.40 -9.92 5.93
CA GLU A 36 -9.31 -9.36 4.92
C GLU A 36 -9.37 -7.83 5.02
N ILE A 37 -9.48 -7.29 6.24
CA ILE A 37 -9.46 -5.84 6.47
C ILE A 37 -8.12 -5.23 6.00
N TYR A 38 -6.99 -5.84 6.33
CA TYR A 38 -5.69 -5.36 5.81
C TYR A 38 -5.60 -5.45 4.30
N TRP A 39 -6.14 -6.49 3.68
CA TRP A 39 -6.20 -6.59 2.22
C TRP A 39 -7.00 -5.44 1.59
N ASP A 40 -8.14 -5.09 2.17
CA ASP A 40 -8.97 -3.99 1.67
C ASP A 40 -8.33 -2.62 1.89
N ILE A 41 -7.64 -2.40 3.03
CA ILE A 41 -6.85 -1.19 3.26
C ILE A 41 -5.70 -1.12 2.25
N GLU A 42 -5.01 -2.22 1.97
CA GLU A 42 -3.88 -2.26 1.02
C GLU A 42 -4.33 -1.84 -0.38
N ARG A 43 -5.47 -2.35 -0.84
CA ARG A 43 -6.09 -1.96 -2.11
C ARG A 43 -6.47 -0.49 -2.12
N ALA A 44 -7.03 0.03 -1.03
CA ALA A 44 -7.39 1.44 -0.92
C ALA A 44 -6.17 2.37 -0.81
N CYS A 45 -5.02 1.85 -0.34
CA CYS A 45 -3.74 2.55 -0.41
C CYS A 45 -3.18 2.61 -1.85
N ASP A 46 -3.59 1.70 -2.74
CA ASP A 46 -3.11 1.63 -4.13
C ASP A 46 -3.95 2.51 -5.05
N ARG A 47 -3.37 3.65 -5.43
CA ARG A 47 -4.02 4.63 -6.31
C ARG A 47 -4.10 4.19 -7.77
N SER A 48 -3.53 3.05 -8.13
CA SER A 48 -3.58 2.53 -9.50
C SER A 48 -4.78 1.61 -9.76
N THR A 49 -5.54 1.26 -8.71
CA THR A 49 -6.63 0.28 -8.78
C THR A 49 -8.02 0.84 -8.51
N ASP A 50 -8.15 2.12 -8.13
CA ASP A 50 -9.43 2.71 -7.75
C ASP A 50 -9.59 4.15 -8.28
N ASP A 51 -10.69 4.42 -8.99
CA ASP A 51 -11.00 5.72 -9.62
C ASP A 51 -11.72 6.68 -8.65
N GLU A 52 -12.17 6.20 -7.50
CA GLU A 52 -12.87 7.00 -6.50
C GLU A 52 -11.87 7.57 -5.49
N ILE A 53 -11.32 8.75 -5.80
CA ILE A 53 -10.35 9.44 -4.96
C ILE A 53 -10.98 9.75 -3.59
N VAL A 54 -10.56 8.98 -2.58
CA VAL A 54 -10.98 9.14 -1.17
C VAL A 54 -10.28 10.33 -0.50
N PHE A 55 -9.05 10.66 -0.91
CA PHE A 55 -8.23 11.66 -0.23
C PHE A 55 -8.41 13.06 -0.81
N SER A 56 -8.93 13.97 0.00
CA SER A 56 -9.00 15.41 -0.28
C SER A 56 -8.07 16.17 0.63
N PHE A 57 -7.60 17.34 0.20
CA PHE A 57 -6.97 18.27 1.13
C PHE A 57 -8.06 18.93 1.95
N ALA A 58 -7.83 19.05 3.26
CA ALA A 58 -8.75 19.79 4.11
C ALA A 58 -8.54 21.30 3.91
N ASP A 59 -9.64 22.01 3.71
CA ASP A 59 -9.60 23.47 3.57
C ASP A 59 -9.49 24.13 4.96
N ASP A 60 -10.53 24.04 5.80
CA ASP A 60 -10.59 24.83 7.06
C ASP A 60 -10.91 24.04 8.35
N GLU A 61 -11.32 22.77 8.26
CA GLU A 61 -11.77 22.00 9.45
C GLU A 61 -10.63 21.37 10.27
N CYS A 62 -9.38 21.47 9.80
CA CYS A 62 -8.25 20.87 10.49
C CYS A 62 -7.87 21.62 11.76
N LYS A 63 -8.04 20.95 12.90
CA LYS A 63 -7.44 21.41 14.15
C LYS A 63 -5.91 21.33 14.07
N PRO A 64 -5.16 22.18 14.80
CA PRO A 64 -3.69 22.20 14.75
C PRO A 64 -3.01 20.86 15.11
N THR A 65 -3.70 20.01 15.86
CA THR A 65 -3.21 18.69 16.30
C THR A 65 -3.57 17.55 15.34
N TRP A 66 -4.48 17.77 14.40
CA TRP A 66 -5.00 16.72 13.52
C TRP A 66 -4.09 16.50 12.31
N THR A 67 -3.86 15.25 11.96
CA THR A 67 -3.15 14.84 10.73
C THR A 67 -4.13 14.54 9.61
N ALA A 68 -5.29 13.98 9.91
CA ALA A 68 -6.39 13.81 8.97
C ALA A 68 -7.71 13.68 9.75
N TYR A 69 -8.80 13.55 9.02
CA TYR A 69 -10.09 13.10 9.53
C TYR A 69 -10.91 12.45 8.40
N THR A 70 -11.89 11.64 8.78
CA THR A 70 -12.83 11.01 7.84
C THR A 70 -14.22 11.62 8.00
N GLN A 71 -14.87 11.94 6.88
CA GLN A 71 -16.24 12.43 6.83
C GLN A 71 -17.00 11.73 5.70
N GLY A 72 -17.93 10.84 6.06
CA GLY A 72 -18.52 9.89 5.11
C GLY A 72 -17.44 8.99 4.53
N ASP A 73 -17.46 8.77 3.22
CA ASP A 73 -16.44 7.98 2.52
C ASP A 73 -15.21 8.78 2.08
N LYS A 74 -15.08 10.04 2.50
CA LYS A 74 -13.95 10.91 2.16
C LYS A 74 -13.02 11.09 3.34
N ILE A 75 -11.72 11.03 3.04
CA ILE A 75 -10.64 11.29 3.99
C ILE A 75 -10.02 12.64 3.65
N PHE A 76 -9.94 13.51 4.64
CA PHE A 76 -9.40 14.84 4.51
C PHE A 76 -8.04 14.93 5.19
N ILE A 77 -7.00 15.23 4.41
CA ILE A 77 -5.62 15.31 4.89
C ILE A 77 -5.33 16.73 5.37
N CYS A 78 -4.86 16.84 6.63
CA CYS A 78 -4.51 18.10 7.25
C CYS A 78 -3.06 18.51 6.98
N PRO A 79 -2.72 19.83 7.05
CA PRO A 79 -1.35 20.30 6.84
C PRO A 79 -0.30 19.64 7.77
N ARG A 80 -0.70 19.25 8.99
CA ARG A 80 0.22 18.57 9.93
C ARG A 80 0.75 17.25 9.39
N PHE A 81 -0.05 16.50 8.62
CA PHE A 81 0.34 15.21 8.04
C PHE A 81 1.68 15.28 7.30
N PHE A 82 1.90 16.34 6.54
CA PHE A 82 3.11 16.52 5.74
C PHE A 82 4.36 16.82 6.56
N ARG A 83 4.22 17.09 7.86
CA ARG A 83 5.33 17.29 8.81
C ARG A 83 5.69 16.02 9.59
N GLU A 84 4.86 14.98 9.49
CA GLU A 84 5.06 13.71 10.18
C GLU A 84 6.04 12.80 9.42
N THR A 85 6.55 11.76 10.09
CA THR A 85 7.43 10.78 9.45
C THR A 85 6.65 9.93 8.44
N ALA A 86 7.33 9.31 7.47
CA ALA A 86 6.68 8.39 6.52
C ALA A 86 5.91 7.26 7.21
N ALA A 87 6.39 6.81 8.39
CA ALA A 87 5.70 5.82 9.20
C ALA A 87 4.40 6.37 9.80
N ASP A 88 4.43 7.58 10.35
CA ASP A 88 3.26 8.20 10.97
C ASP A 88 2.23 8.68 9.93
N GLN A 89 2.70 9.09 8.76
CA GLN A 89 1.85 9.29 7.58
C GLN A 89 1.15 8.00 7.17
N ALA A 90 1.89 6.89 7.06
CA ALA A 90 1.28 5.60 6.74
C ALA A 90 0.24 5.19 7.79
N ARG A 91 0.53 5.37 9.08
CA ARG A 91 -0.42 5.10 10.17
C ARG A 91 -1.69 5.92 10.04
N THR A 92 -1.55 7.23 9.80
CA THR A 92 -2.69 8.12 9.62
C THR A 92 -3.55 7.62 8.46
N LEU A 93 -2.98 7.30 7.30
CA LEU A 93 -3.76 6.81 6.17
C LEU A 93 -4.48 5.48 6.48
N ILE A 94 -3.81 4.55 7.18
CA ILE A 94 -4.41 3.27 7.57
C ILE A 94 -5.58 3.48 8.52
N HIS A 95 -5.39 4.33 9.54
CA HIS A 95 -6.41 4.72 10.49
C HIS A 95 -7.66 5.28 9.79
N GLU A 96 -7.46 6.28 8.93
CA GLU A 96 -8.59 6.92 8.25
C GLU A 96 -9.30 5.97 7.28
N LEU A 97 -8.55 5.11 6.57
CA LEU A 97 -9.14 4.12 5.67
C LEU A 97 -10.05 3.14 6.43
N THR A 98 -9.71 2.78 7.68
CA THR A 98 -10.56 1.86 8.45
C THR A 98 -11.92 2.43 8.86
N HIS A 99 -12.07 3.76 8.92
CA HIS A 99 -13.36 4.38 9.17
C HIS A 99 -14.35 4.20 8.02
N ARG A 100 -13.88 3.89 6.80
CA ARG A 100 -14.79 3.65 5.66
C ARG A 100 -15.64 2.42 5.91
N GLU A 101 -16.95 2.56 5.71
CA GLU A 101 -17.90 1.44 5.85
C GLU A 101 -17.58 0.30 4.87
N SER A 102 -17.07 0.65 3.68
CA SER A 102 -16.66 -0.32 2.66
C SER A 102 -15.44 -1.17 3.04
N ILE A 103 -14.70 -0.78 4.08
CA ILE A 103 -13.51 -1.51 4.57
C ILE A 103 -13.83 -2.14 5.92
N ARG A 104 -14.18 -1.32 6.90
CA ARG A 104 -14.48 -1.83 8.25
C ARG A 104 -15.52 -1.01 9.01
N GLY A 105 -15.54 0.31 8.83
CA GLY A 105 -16.42 1.20 9.61
C GLY A 105 -15.99 1.25 11.08
N THR A 106 -14.70 1.41 11.35
CA THR A 106 -14.21 1.58 12.72
C THR A 106 -14.62 2.92 13.31
N ASP A 107 -14.58 3.01 14.64
CA ASP A 107 -14.67 4.22 15.45
C ASP A 107 -13.31 4.59 16.06
N ASP A 108 -13.27 5.73 16.75
CA ASP A 108 -12.14 6.20 17.56
C ASP A 108 -12.36 5.96 19.05
N HIS A 109 -12.25 4.72 19.48
CA HIS A 109 -12.37 4.35 20.89
C HIS A 109 -11.13 4.72 21.72
N ALA A 110 -9.96 4.83 21.09
CA ALA A 110 -8.70 5.23 21.70
C ALA A 110 -7.70 5.73 20.66
N TYR A 111 -6.84 6.68 21.04
CA TYR A 111 -5.75 7.18 20.21
C TYR A 111 -4.39 6.84 20.79
N GLY A 112 -3.46 6.47 19.93
CA GLY A 112 -2.08 6.13 20.26
C GLY A 112 -1.89 4.69 20.70
N ASP A 113 -0.61 4.29 20.69
CA ASP A 113 -0.17 2.91 20.98
C ASP A 113 -0.55 2.43 22.38
N VAL A 114 -0.47 3.29 23.39
CA VAL A 114 -0.72 2.91 24.79
C VAL A 114 -2.20 2.60 25.00
N ASP A 115 -3.06 3.52 24.59
CA ASP A 115 -4.49 3.43 24.87
C ASP A 115 -5.15 2.35 24.01
N SER A 116 -4.71 2.19 22.75
CA SER A 116 -5.16 1.10 21.86
C SER A 116 -4.92 -0.29 22.44
N ARG A 117 -3.83 -0.47 23.21
CA ARG A 117 -3.52 -1.74 23.88
C ARG A 117 -4.33 -1.97 25.15
N MET A 118 -4.94 -0.94 25.71
CA MET A 118 -5.75 -1.05 26.91
C MET A 118 -7.22 -1.38 26.61
N LEU A 119 -7.64 -1.27 25.35
CA LEU A 119 -8.98 -1.67 24.92
C LEU A 119 -9.22 -3.17 25.13
N ASP A 120 -10.47 -3.50 25.47
CA ASP A 120 -10.97 -4.87 25.45
C ASP A 120 -11.13 -5.40 24.01
N GLU A 121 -11.39 -6.71 23.87
CA GLU A 121 -11.51 -7.36 22.56
C GLU A 121 -12.63 -6.75 21.70
N ALA A 122 -13.75 -6.38 22.32
CA ALA A 122 -14.90 -5.83 21.61
C ALA A 122 -14.56 -4.47 21.00
N ARG A 123 -13.90 -3.59 21.76
CA ARG A 123 -13.54 -2.24 21.31
C ARG A 123 -12.35 -2.25 20.37
N CYS A 124 -11.32 -3.07 20.62
CA CYS A 124 -10.15 -3.06 19.74
C CYS A 124 -10.48 -3.52 18.31
N ARG A 125 -11.52 -4.36 18.15
CA ARG A 125 -12.08 -4.79 16.86
C ARG A 125 -12.68 -3.66 16.04
N TRP A 126 -13.06 -2.58 16.70
CA TRP A 126 -13.73 -1.43 16.09
C TRP A 126 -12.95 -0.14 16.33
N ASN A 127 -11.68 -0.21 16.71
CA ASN A 127 -10.84 0.97 16.89
C ASN A 127 -9.86 1.13 15.72
N ALA A 128 -9.91 2.25 15.01
CA ALA A 128 -9.07 2.53 13.85
C ALA A 128 -7.57 2.40 14.17
N ASP A 129 -7.15 2.95 15.31
CA ASP A 129 -5.75 2.96 15.72
C ASP A 129 -5.19 1.55 16.03
N ASN A 130 -6.03 0.57 16.35
CA ASN A 130 -5.57 -0.82 16.53
C ASN A 130 -5.09 -1.44 15.21
N TYR A 131 -5.62 -1.01 14.07
CA TYR A 131 -5.15 -1.41 12.73
C TYR A 131 -3.93 -0.60 12.28
N ALA A 132 -3.77 0.64 12.76
CA ALA A 132 -2.64 1.50 12.40
C ALA A 132 -1.34 1.17 13.18
N TRP A 133 -1.45 0.72 14.43
CA TRP A 133 -0.29 0.54 15.32
C TRP A 133 0.41 -0.82 15.23
N ASP A 134 0.10 -1.64 14.23
CA ASP A 134 0.80 -2.90 14.01
C ASP A 134 2.33 -2.66 13.87
N ARG A 135 3.07 -3.16 14.87
CA ARG A 135 4.53 -3.10 14.97
C ARG A 135 5.23 -4.35 14.42
N GLY A 136 4.64 -5.05 13.46
CA GLY A 136 5.29 -6.13 12.70
C GLY A 136 6.64 -5.75 12.08
N ILE A 137 7.00 -4.46 12.10
CA ILE A 137 8.30 -3.96 11.68
C ILE A 137 9.14 -3.57 12.90
N PRO A 138 10.29 -4.24 13.17
CA PRO A 138 11.30 -3.67 14.05
C PRO A 138 11.65 -2.29 13.50
N ARG A 139 11.46 -1.22 14.29
CA ARG A 139 11.75 0.17 13.90
C ARG A 139 13.11 0.29 13.20
N ALA A 140 14.09 -0.49 13.66
CA ALA A 140 15.41 -0.60 13.05
C ALA A 140 15.36 -1.05 11.58
N MET A 141 14.62 -2.09 11.20
CA MET A 141 14.58 -2.54 9.80
C MET A 141 13.90 -1.54 8.88
N ALA A 142 12.76 -0.95 9.28
CA ALA A 142 12.14 0.12 8.48
C ALA A 142 13.07 1.34 8.35
N GLN A 143 13.68 1.77 9.45
CA GLN A 143 14.62 2.89 9.44
C GLN A 143 15.84 2.56 8.60
N THR A 144 16.41 1.36 8.70
CA THR A 144 17.53 0.93 7.85
C THR A 144 17.11 0.91 6.39
N PHE A 145 15.96 0.36 6.02
CA PHE A 145 15.49 0.41 4.63
C PHE A 145 15.30 1.85 4.14
N ILE A 146 14.66 2.73 4.93
CA ILE A 146 14.45 4.13 4.55
C ILE A 146 15.78 4.87 4.42
N ILE A 147 16.68 4.72 5.39
CA ILE A 147 18.01 5.33 5.39
C ILE A 147 18.83 4.79 4.22
N SER A 148 18.79 3.48 3.97
CA SER A 148 19.46 2.86 2.82
C SER A 148 18.88 3.40 1.51
N PHE A 149 17.57 3.55 1.37
CA PHE A 149 16.97 4.13 0.18
C PHE A 149 17.38 5.60 -0.04
N GLU A 150 17.38 6.42 1.01
CA GLU A 150 17.82 7.83 0.93
C GLU A 150 19.32 7.94 0.62
N GLN A 151 20.16 7.10 1.22
CA GLN A 151 21.58 7.03 0.91
C GLN A 151 21.83 6.53 -0.51
N ILE A 152 21.12 5.51 -0.95
CA ILE A 152 21.19 5.00 -2.33
C ILE A 152 20.69 6.06 -3.30
N LYS A 153 19.65 6.84 -2.97
CA LYS A 153 19.20 7.96 -3.79
C LYS A 153 20.24 9.06 -3.92
N GLN A 154 20.98 9.35 -2.85
CA GLN A 154 22.04 10.36 -2.87
C GLN A 154 23.32 9.88 -3.58
N GLN A 155 23.62 8.58 -3.54
CA GLN A 155 24.87 8.02 -4.05
C GLN A 155 24.73 7.37 -5.44
N HIS A 156 23.56 6.82 -5.74
CA HIS A 156 23.27 6.02 -6.93
C HIS A 156 21.81 6.24 -7.38
N HIS A 157 21.56 7.39 -8.01
CA HIS A 157 20.25 7.80 -8.51
C HIS A 157 19.54 6.71 -9.33
N LEU A 158 20.29 6.00 -10.17
CA LEU A 158 19.76 4.90 -10.97
C LEU A 158 19.26 3.72 -10.12
N ALA A 159 20.05 3.29 -9.14
CA ALA A 159 19.67 2.21 -8.24
C ALA A 159 18.44 2.58 -7.40
N SER A 160 18.31 3.86 -7.02
CA SER A 160 17.11 4.37 -6.38
C SER A 160 15.87 4.29 -7.27
N HIS A 161 15.97 4.64 -8.56
CA HIS A 161 14.87 4.49 -9.51
C HIS A 161 14.50 3.02 -9.71
N LEU A 162 15.49 2.14 -9.85
CA LEU A 162 15.26 0.70 -10.01
C LEU A 162 14.62 0.07 -8.77
N LEU A 163 15.09 0.41 -7.57
CA LEU A 163 14.51 -0.08 -6.32
C LEU A 163 13.10 0.48 -6.09
N SER A 164 12.85 1.73 -6.49
CA SER A 164 11.50 2.31 -6.47
C SER A 164 10.57 1.56 -7.42
N LEU A 165 11.05 1.26 -8.65
CA LEU A 165 10.35 0.42 -9.61
C LEU A 165 10.05 -0.97 -9.02
N MET A 166 11.04 -1.64 -8.44
CA MET A 166 10.88 -2.94 -7.77
C MET A 166 9.98 -2.89 -6.53
N SER A 167 9.80 -1.72 -5.91
CA SER A 167 8.88 -1.54 -4.79
C SER A 167 7.43 -1.29 -5.24
N CYS A 168 7.25 -0.76 -6.46
CA CYS A 168 5.95 -0.49 -7.06
C CYS A 168 5.38 -1.72 -7.79
N PHE A 169 6.23 -2.63 -8.24
CA PHE A 169 5.84 -3.81 -9.02
C PHE A 169 6.21 -5.08 -8.26
N GLY A 170 5.29 -6.05 -8.22
CA GLY A 170 5.66 -7.41 -7.83
C GLY A 170 6.77 -7.92 -8.77
N ARG A 171 7.67 -8.79 -8.30
CA ARG A 171 8.82 -9.30 -9.08
C ARG A 171 8.43 -9.89 -10.46
N GLN A 172 7.16 -10.26 -10.65
CA GLN A 172 6.57 -10.84 -11.85
C GLN A 172 6.07 -9.80 -12.88
N GLU A 173 6.04 -8.52 -12.52
CA GLU A 173 5.48 -7.43 -13.34
C GLU A 173 6.56 -6.53 -13.96
N ILE A 174 7.85 -6.83 -13.71
CA ILE A 174 8.97 -6.10 -14.30
C ILE A 174 9.26 -6.70 -15.69
N PRO A 175 9.14 -5.93 -16.79
CA PRO A 175 9.41 -6.45 -18.13
C PRO A 175 10.84 -6.99 -18.27
N LEU A 176 10.99 -8.22 -18.77
CA LEU A 176 12.30 -8.86 -19.00
C LEU A 176 13.21 -8.05 -19.92
N GLU A 177 12.62 -7.29 -20.85
CA GLU A 177 13.32 -6.36 -21.75
C GLU A 177 14.04 -5.23 -21.00
N LEU A 178 13.50 -4.81 -19.85
CA LEU A 178 14.15 -3.82 -18.98
C LEU A 178 15.37 -4.41 -18.29
N LEU A 179 15.26 -5.67 -17.83
CA LEU A 179 16.36 -6.39 -17.20
C LEU A 179 17.50 -6.69 -18.18
N ALA A 180 17.18 -7.06 -19.43
CA ALA A 180 18.16 -7.34 -20.47
C ALA A 180 18.96 -6.09 -20.91
N ARG A 181 18.35 -4.89 -20.85
CA ARG A 181 19.02 -3.63 -21.19
C ARG A 181 19.96 -3.12 -20.10
N LEU A 182 19.71 -3.46 -18.83
CA LEU A 182 20.61 -3.16 -17.71
C LEU A 182 21.88 -4.04 -17.73
N ASP A 183 21.84 -5.16 -18.44
CA ASP A 183 22.93 -6.15 -18.51
C ASP A 183 23.93 -5.85 -19.65
N THR A 184 23.61 -4.90 -20.55
CA THR A 184 24.27 -4.80 -21.87
C THR A 184 25.00 -3.50 -22.21
N ASP A 185 25.20 -2.52 -21.32
CA ASP A 185 25.93 -1.29 -21.70
C ASP A 185 26.99 -0.77 -20.71
N GLU A 186 28.15 -0.39 -21.26
CA GLU A 186 29.34 0.10 -20.56
C GLU A 186 29.32 1.63 -20.27
N ASN A 187 28.23 2.32 -20.58
CA ASN A 187 28.08 3.77 -20.39
C ASN A 187 26.79 4.11 -19.62
N LYS A 188 26.85 3.97 -18.29
CA LYS A 188 25.69 3.77 -17.41
C LYS A 188 24.92 5.03 -17.00
N ASP A 189 25.56 6.16 -16.73
CA ASP A 189 24.89 7.13 -15.84
C ASP A 189 23.86 8.08 -16.50
N GLU A 190 24.02 8.49 -17.77
CA GLU A 190 23.10 9.48 -18.40
C GLU A 190 22.04 8.86 -19.34
N ILE A 191 22.36 7.74 -20.00
CA ILE A 191 21.44 7.08 -20.94
C ILE A 191 20.43 6.21 -20.18
N GLU A 192 20.79 5.65 -19.01
CA GLU A 192 19.92 4.78 -18.24
C GLU A 192 18.82 5.53 -17.50
N GLU A 193 19.05 6.74 -16.97
CA GLU A 193 17.99 7.51 -16.28
C GLU A 193 16.87 7.92 -17.23
N LEU A 194 17.21 8.46 -18.41
CA LEU A 194 16.24 8.81 -19.45
C LEU A 194 15.49 7.57 -19.98
N THR A 195 16.18 6.42 -20.05
CA THR A 195 15.59 5.15 -20.50
C THR A 195 14.66 4.56 -19.44
N LEU A 196 15.02 4.64 -18.14
CA LEU A 196 14.18 4.22 -17.03
C LEU A 196 12.98 5.14 -16.82
N GLN A 197 13.16 6.46 -16.92
CA GLN A 197 12.05 7.42 -16.88
C GLN A 197 11.09 7.18 -18.06
N LYS A 198 11.61 6.94 -19.27
CA LYS A 198 10.78 6.57 -20.42
C LYS A 198 10.10 5.22 -20.23
N ALA A 199 10.79 4.22 -19.70
CA ALA A 199 10.20 2.91 -19.41
C ALA A 199 9.10 3.01 -18.34
N MET A 200 9.31 3.82 -17.30
CA MET A 200 8.28 4.14 -16.30
C MET A 200 7.09 4.83 -16.94
N LEU A 201 7.31 5.85 -17.79
CA LEU A 201 6.23 6.55 -18.49
C LEU A 201 5.47 5.64 -19.45
N VAL A 202 6.16 4.76 -20.18
CA VAL A 202 5.54 3.79 -21.10
C VAL A 202 4.75 2.75 -20.33
N GLN A 203 5.24 2.27 -19.19
CA GLN A 203 4.50 1.30 -18.36
C GLN A 203 3.29 1.95 -17.66
N ILE A 204 3.43 3.19 -17.18
CA ILE A 204 2.31 4.00 -16.67
C ILE A 204 1.29 4.21 -17.80
N ALA A 205 1.74 4.53 -19.02
CA ALA A 205 0.87 4.72 -20.18
C ALA A 205 0.22 3.41 -20.65
N ASN A 206 0.92 2.28 -20.61
CA ASN A 206 0.38 0.97 -20.97
C ASN A 206 -0.65 0.48 -19.94
N LYS A 207 -0.41 0.71 -18.63
CA LYS A 207 -1.46 0.51 -17.60
C LYS A 207 -2.67 1.39 -17.88
N ARG A 208 -2.46 2.66 -18.27
CA ARG A 208 -3.53 3.62 -18.59
C ARG A 208 -4.33 3.26 -19.86
N ASN A 209 -3.66 2.73 -20.89
CA ASN A 209 -4.28 2.35 -22.17
C ASN A 209 -4.89 0.94 -22.14
N GLY A 210 -4.40 0.04 -21.29
CA GLY A 210 -5.02 -1.27 -21.04
C GLY A 210 -6.42 -1.16 -20.41
N LEU A 211 -6.75 -0.03 -19.76
CA LEU A 211 -8.10 0.31 -19.31
C LEU A 211 -9.05 0.78 -20.44
N GLN A 212 -8.55 1.12 -21.64
CA GLN A 212 -9.38 1.60 -22.76
C GLN A 212 -9.73 0.54 -23.81
N THR A 213 -9.14 -0.66 -23.78
CA THR A 213 -9.35 -1.68 -24.82
C THR A 213 -10.04 -2.97 -24.35
N SER A 214 -10.93 -2.89 -23.35
CA SER A 214 -11.84 -4.00 -23.02
C SER A 214 -13.28 -3.72 -23.49
N SER A 215 -13.46 -3.52 -24.80
CA SER A 215 -14.77 -3.77 -25.40
C SER A 215 -14.65 -4.60 -26.66
N THR A 216 -15.41 -5.70 -26.67
CA THR A 216 -15.70 -6.62 -27.77
C THR A 216 -14.60 -7.56 -28.24
N GLN A 217 -14.54 -8.75 -27.62
CA GLN A 217 -14.38 -9.98 -28.39
C GLN A 217 -15.58 -10.89 -28.14
N SER A 218 -16.49 -10.90 -29.11
CA SER A 218 -17.54 -11.89 -29.26
C SER A 218 -16.92 -13.27 -29.48
N TRP A 219 -17.32 -14.23 -28.67
CA TRP A 219 -17.00 -15.63 -28.88
C TRP A 219 -17.86 -16.17 -30.04
N SER A 220 -17.23 -16.49 -31.16
CA SER A 220 -17.82 -17.33 -32.20
C SER A 220 -17.08 -18.65 -32.25
N ILE A 221 -17.69 -19.68 -31.67
CA ILE A 221 -17.31 -21.08 -31.82
C ILE A 221 -17.82 -21.55 -33.17
N SER A 222 -16.97 -22.21 -33.97
CA SER A 222 -17.44 -23.21 -34.94
C SER A 222 -16.40 -24.32 -35.15
N PRO A 223 -16.87 -25.53 -35.50
CA PRO A 223 -16.17 -26.79 -35.26
C PRO A 223 -15.54 -27.37 -36.54
N THR A 224 -14.97 -28.57 -36.38
CA THR A 224 -14.52 -29.58 -37.37
C THR A 224 -13.04 -29.61 -37.77
N MET A 225 -12.39 -30.69 -37.30
CA MET A 225 -11.14 -31.29 -37.80
C MET A 225 -11.36 -31.94 -39.17
N PRO A 226 -10.30 -32.07 -40.00
CA PRO A 226 -10.21 -33.13 -41.00
C PRO A 226 -9.42 -34.34 -40.47
N LEU A 227 -9.93 -35.53 -40.80
CA LEU A 227 -9.24 -36.82 -40.68
C LEU A 227 -7.99 -36.89 -41.57
N GLN A 228 -6.94 -37.50 -41.03
CA GLN A 228 -6.00 -38.40 -41.71
C GLN A 228 -5.86 -39.61 -40.76
N GLN A 229 -6.10 -40.86 -41.12
CA GLN A 229 -5.78 -41.62 -42.34
C GLN A 229 -6.98 -42.40 -42.88
#